data_AF-A0A0S8L2L6-F1
#
_entry.id   AF-A0A0S8L2L6-F1
#
_cell.length_a   1.000
_cell.length_b   1.000
_cell.length_c   1.000
_cell.angle_alpha   90.00
_cell.angle_beta   90.00
_cell.angle_gamma   90.00
#
_symmetry.space_group_name_H-M   'P 1'
#
loop_
_entity.id
_entity.type
_entity.pdbx_description
1 polymer ?
#
loop_
_entity_poly.entity_id
_entity_poly.type
_entity_poly.pdbx_seq_one_letter_code
_entity_poly.pdbx_strand_id
1 'polypeptide(L)' 'MWFDTPECTTCDECININPKIFAYDDNKHAYIKDPRGGPYKDIVRAAEKCTAGVIHPGTPWNTTEPGLEGLRKRAAKYH' A
#
# COMPACT_ATOMS: atom_id res chain seq x y z
N MET A 1 -7.44 -5.20 2.10
CA MET A 1 -6.59 -4.13 1.58
C MET A 1 -7.46 -3.37 0.60
N TRP A 2 -7.55 -2.05 0.74
CA TRP A 2 -8.32 -1.23 -0.18
C TRP A 2 -7.58 0.08 -0.44
N PHE A 3 -8.01 0.81 -1.47
CA PHE A 3 -7.36 2.03 -1.93
C PHE A 3 -8.43 3.09 -2.18
N ASP A 4 -8.37 4.20 -1.45
CA ASP A 4 -9.25 5.36 -1.62
C ASP A 4 -8.78 6.23 -2.79
N THR A 5 -8.96 5.63 -3.96
CA THR A 5 -8.62 6.13 -5.30
C THR A 5 -9.01 7.60 -5.53
N PRO A 6 -10.21 8.10 -5.15
CA PRO A 6 -10.60 9.49 -5.43
C PRO A 6 -9.77 10.56 -4.72
N GLU A 7 -9.09 10.23 -3.62
CA GLU A 7 -8.25 11.19 -2.89
C GLU A 7 -6.76 11.07 -3.27
N CYS A 8 -6.43 10.22 -4.25
CA CYS A 8 -5.06 10.05 -4.71
C CYS A 8 -4.54 11.30 -5.43
N THR A 9 -3.46 11.88 -4.93
CA THR A 9 -2.81 13.06 -5.51
C THR A 9 -1.73 12.75 -6.56
N THR A 10 -1.61 11.49 -6.99
CA THR A 10 -0.61 11.04 -7.98
C THR A 10 0.83 11.44 -7.60
N CYS A 11 1.22 11.25 -6.34
CA CYS A 11 2.55 11.64 -5.85
C CYS A 11 3.68 10.64 -6.14
N ASP A 12 3.41 9.55 -6.87
CA ASP A 12 4.34 8.46 -7.23
C ASP A 12 4.97 7.66 -6.07
N GLU A 13 4.81 8.09 -4.81
CA GLU A 13 5.46 7.46 -3.64
C GLU A 13 5.19 5.96 -3.53
N CYS A 14 3.94 5.53 -3.74
CA CYS A 14 3.56 4.12 -3.63
C CYS A 14 4.16 3.25 -4.76
N ILE A 15 4.18 3.76 -5.99
CA ILE A 15 4.78 3.07 -7.14
C ILE A 15 6.30 3.01 -7.02
N ASN A 16 6.93 4.09 -6.55
CA ASN A 16 8.37 4.13 -6.28
C ASN A 16 8.78 3.12 -5.20
N ILE A 17 7.91 2.84 -4.23
CA ILE A 17 8.15 1.80 -3.21
C ILE A 17 8.09 0.41 -3.83
N ASN A 18 7.01 0.10 -4.56
CA ASN A 18 6.92 -1.18 -5.25
C ASN A 18 5.99 -1.12 -6.49
N PRO A 19 6.56 -1.02 -7.71
CA PRO A 19 5.78 -0.92 -8.95
C PRO A 19 5.16 -2.27 -9.36
N LYS A 20 5.46 -3.36 -8.65
CA LYS A 20 4.78 -4.64 -8.83
C LYS A 20 3.45 -4.67 -8.07
N ILE A 21 3.34 -3.93 -6.97
CA ILE A 21 2.13 -3.88 -6.14
C ILE A 21 1.20 -2.76 -6.60
N PHE A 22 1.75 -1.58 -6.87
CA PHE A 22 0.98 -0.38 -7.21
C PHE A 22 1.14 -0.02 -8.69
N ALA A 23 0.06 0.40 -9.31
CA ALA A 23 0.04 0.91 -10.68
C ALA A 23 -0.92 2.11 -10.78
N TYR A 24 -0.83 2.87 -11.88
CA TYR A 24 -1.78 3.92 -12.20
C TYR A 24 -2.83 3.42 -13.18
N ASP A 25 -4.09 3.81 -12.95
CA ASP A 25 -5.15 3.65 -13.95
C ASP A 25 -5.09 4.77 -15.00
N ASP A 26 -5.97 4.70 -16.00
CA ASP A 26 -6.06 5.71 -17.07
C ASP A 26 -6.34 7.12 -16.54
N ASN A 27 -6.99 7.25 -15.38
CA ASN A 27 -7.26 8.54 -14.73
C ASN A 27 -6.12 8.99 -13.80
N LYS A 28 -4.96 8.33 -13.84
CA LYS A 28 -3.79 8.61 -12.98
C LYS A 28 -4.02 8.42 -11.48
N HIS A 29 -5.04 7.67 -11.07
CA HIS A 29 -5.16 7.28 -9.68
C HIS A 29 -4.37 6.00 -9.43
N ALA A 30 -3.61 6.00 -8.33
CA ALA A 30 -2.90 4.80 -7.95
C ALA A 30 -3.94 3.75 -7.51
N TYR A 31 -3.69 2.50 -7.88
CA TYR A 31 -4.48 1.35 -7.45
C TYR A 31 -3.56 0.16 -7.13
N ILE A 32 -4.14 -0.84 -6.48
CA ILE A 32 -3.44 -2.06 -6.10
C ILE A 32 -3.54 -3.04 -7.26
N LYS A 33 -2.46 -3.17 -8.03
CA LYS A 33 -2.38 -4.10 -9.16
C LYS A 33 -2.20 -5.54 -8.68
N ASP A 34 -1.24 -5.76 -7.79
CA ASP A 34 -0.99 -7.09 -7.23
C ASP A 34 -0.51 -7.01 -5.77
N PRO A 35 -1.39 -7.29 -4.78
CA PRO A 35 -0.99 -7.28 -3.38
C PRO A 35 0.06 -8.35 -3.04
N ARG A 36 0.30 -9.33 -3.93
CA ARG A 36 1.33 -10.38 -3.79
C ARG A 36 2.60 -10.09 -4.59
N GLY A 37 2.67 -8.94 -5.27
CA GLY A 37 3.84 -8.51 -6.05
C GLY A 37 5.08 -8.19 -5.20
N GLY A 38 4.93 -8.15 -3.87
CA GLY A 38 6.01 -7.96 -2.92
C GLY A 38 5.61 -8.23 -1.47
N PRO A 39 6.55 -8.02 -0.54
CA PRO A 39 6.33 -8.21 0.90
C PRO A 39 5.32 -7.22 1.48
N TYR A 40 4.65 -7.61 2.56
CA TYR A 40 3.65 -6.77 3.23
C TYR A 40 4.24 -5.47 3.75
N LYS A 41 5.53 -5.47 4.14
CA LYS A 41 6.26 -4.27 4.54
C LYS A 41 6.19 -3.13 3.51
N ASP A 42 6.17 -3.46 2.21
CA ASP A 42 6.17 -2.45 1.14
C ASP A 42 4.80 -1.77 1.08
N ILE A 43 3.73 -2.53 1.34
CA ILE A 43 2.36 -2.00 1.43
C ILE A 43 2.24 -1.05 2.62
N VAL A 44 2.73 -1.47 3.79
CA VAL A 44 2.72 -0.64 5.00
C VAL A 44 3.54 0.62 4.80
N ARG A 45 4.72 0.51 4.18
CA ARG A 45 5.57 1.65 3.88
C ARG A 45 4.91 2.62 2.88
N ALA A 46 4.17 2.09 1.91
CA ALA A 46 3.41 2.91 0.97
C ALA A 46 2.31 3.68 1.68
N ALA A 47 1.58 3.05 2.60
CA ALA A 47 0.59 3.73 3.44
C ALA A 47 1.21 4.83 4.30
N GLU A 48 2.38 4.59 4.88
CA GLU A 48 3.09 5.59 5.68
C GLU A 48 3.62 6.78 4.87
N LYS A 49 3.94 6.56 3.59
CA LYS A 49 4.45 7.59 2.68
C LYS A 49 3.36 8.30 1.90
N CYS A 50 2.16 7.73 1.86
CA CYS A 50 1.03 8.34 1.18
C CYS A 50 0.62 9.63 1.90
N THR A 51 0.92 10.78 1.30
CA THR A 51 0.54 12.09 1.83
C THR A 51 -0.97 12.27 1.91
N ALA A 52 -1.71 11.62 1.01
CA ALA A 52 -3.16 11.60 1.01
C ALA A 52 -3.76 10.57 1.99
N GLY A 53 -2.96 9.63 2.52
CA GLY A 53 -3.46 8.62 3.47
C GLY A 53 -4.41 7.57 2.88
N VAL A 54 -4.48 7.45 1.54
CA VAL A 54 -5.50 6.64 0.84
C VAL A 54 -5.20 5.14 0.73
N ILE A 55 -4.07 4.68 1.29
CA ILE A 55 -3.63 3.29 1.16
C ILE A 55 -3.93 2.57 2.45
N HIS A 56 -4.81 1.57 2.38
CA HIS A 56 -5.20 0.76 3.53
C HIS A 56 -4.60 -0.64 3.40
N PRO A 57 -3.49 -0.95 4.09
CA PRO A 57 -2.76 -2.21 3.93
C PRO A 57 -3.61 -3.43 4.25
N GLY A 58 -4.60 -3.29 5.14
CA GLY A 58 -5.51 -4.36 5.52
C GLY A 58 -4.79 -5.55 6.15
N THR A 59 -5.03 -6.74 5.59
CA THR A 59 -4.46 -7.99 6.11
C THR A 59 -3.28 -8.44 5.27
N PRO A 60 -2.13 -8.81 5.88
CA PRO A 60 -1.00 -9.36 5.15
C PRO A 60 -1.37 -10.66 4.43
N TRP A 61 -0.91 -10.79 3.19
CA TRP A 61 -1.03 -12.04 2.44
C TRP A 61 -0.02 -13.09 2.90
N ASN A 62 1.18 -12.66 3.32
CA ASN A 62 2.22 -13.55 3.85
C ASN A 62 2.27 -13.45 5.38
N THR A 63 1.78 -14.48 6.06
CA THR A 63 1.78 -14.55 7.54
C THR A 63 3.12 -14.98 8.13
N THR A 64 4.08 -15.38 7.29
CA THR A 64 5.42 -15.83 7.70
C THR A 64 6.49 -14.74 7.55
N GLU A 65 6.10 -13.52 7.17
CA GLU A 65 7.04 -12.42 6.96
C GLU A 65 7.71 -12.00 8.29
N PRO A 66 9.04 -11.86 8.34
CA PRO A 66 9.72 -11.38 9.54
C PRO A 66 9.23 -9.98 9.93
N GLY A 67 8.87 -9.79 11.19
CA GLY A 67 8.39 -8.50 11.71
C GLY A 67 6.91 -8.20 11.42
N LEU A 68 6.12 -9.21 11.00
CA LEU A 68 4.70 -9.06 10.66
C LEU A 68 3.87 -8.38 11.75
N GLU A 69 4.09 -8.71 13.03
CA GLU A 69 3.35 -8.09 14.13
C GLU A 69 3.56 -6.56 14.18
N GLY A 70 4.80 -6.10 13.99
CA GLY A 70 5.11 -4.67 13.94
C GLY A 70 4.46 -3.99 12.74
N LEU A 71 4.48 -4.65 11.57
CA LEU A 71 3.83 -4.17 10.36
C LEU A 71 2.31 -4.08 10.52
N ARG A 72 1.68 -5.07 11.15
CA ARG A 72 0.24 -5.06 11.46
C ARG A 72 -0.15 -3.90 12.37
N LYS A 73 0.64 -3.64 13.43
CA LYS A 73 0.38 -2.51 14.33
C LYS A 73 0.49 -1.15 13.62
N ARG A 74 1.41 -1.01 12.68
CA ARG A 74 1.56 0.21 11.86
C ARG A 74 0.42 0.35 10.86
N ALA A 75 0.08 -0.75 10.18
CA ALA A 75 -1.03 -0.82 9.24
C ALA A 75 -2.39 -0.48 9.90
N ALA A 76 -2.56 -0.85 11.18
CA ALA A 76 -3.77 -0.56 11.94
C ALA A 76 -4.01 0.95 12.22
N LYS A 77 -3.15 1.85 11.74
CA LYS A 77 -3.43 3.29 11.73
C LYS A 77 -4.18 3.73 10.47
N TYR A 78 -4.20 2.89 9.44
CA TYR A 78 -4.75 3.15 8.12
C TYR A 78 -5.97 2.23 7.92
N HIS A 79 -7.11 2.67 8.47
CA HIS A 79 -8.39 1.96 8.50
C HIS A 79 -9.48 2.76 7.82
#